data_AF-A0A534XDX5-F1
#
_entry.id   AF-A0A534XDX5-F1
#
_cell.length_a   1.000
_cell.length_b   1.000
_cell.length_c   1.000
_cell.angle_alpha   90.00
_cell.angle_beta   90.00
_cell.angle_gamma   90.00
#
_symmetry.space_group_name_H-M   'P 1'
#
loop_
_entity.id
_entity.type
_entity.pdbx_description
1 polymer ?
#
loop_
_entity_poly.entity_id
_entity_poly.type
_entity_poly.pdbx_seq_one_letter_code
_entity_poly.pdbx_strand_id
1 'polypeptide(L)'
;MQEIAGAIKEGAEAFLRRQNATILVIGLGVAAIIFLLYTFVRPVTSHDPTSSFNMAVATTLAFCFGALCSGVASYVGMFVSIRANLRTASAVRTSLNRALQLALRGGAVSGLFVVAMSLLGVGGLFVLLRAFGVAEEKIPLLIVGYGFGASLVALFAQLGGGIYTKAADVGADLVGKVEAGIPEDDPRNPAVIADLVGDNVGDCAGRGADLFESTAAENIGAMILGAGLATAAARTDVHFANGLLGVMLFPLVARAFGLIASIVGVMAVRTDEDEDPMSALNRGYYIAAVL
;
A
#
# COMPACT_ATOMS: atom_id res chain seq x y z
N MET A 1 -1.01 -18.75 -23.97
CA MET A 1 -1.10 -18.19 -22.59
C MET A 1 0.23 -17.67 -22.09
N GLN A 2 1.33 -18.45 -22.12
CA GLN A 2 2.64 -17.99 -21.63
C GLN A 2 3.21 -16.81 -22.42
N GLU A 3 3.12 -16.84 -23.76
CA GLU A 3 3.58 -15.74 -24.61
C GLU A 3 2.85 -14.43 -24.32
N ILE A 4 1.51 -14.49 -24.22
CA ILE A 4 0.66 -13.34 -23.85
C ILE A 4 1.05 -12.80 -22.46
N ALA A 5 1.19 -13.68 -21.47
CA ALA A 5 1.65 -13.28 -20.13
C ALA A 5 3.05 -12.66 -20.15
N GLY A 6 3.93 -13.12 -21.06
CA GLY A 6 5.24 -12.53 -21.30
C GLY A 6 5.15 -11.09 -21.82
N ALA A 7 4.29 -10.83 -22.80
CA ALA A 7 4.07 -9.49 -23.35
C ALA A 7 3.49 -8.53 -22.28
N ILE A 8 2.50 -8.98 -21.51
CA ILE A 8 1.92 -8.20 -20.40
C ILE A 8 3.00 -7.87 -19.36
N LYS A 9 3.81 -8.88 -19.00
CA LYS A 9 4.90 -8.69 -18.03
C LYS A 9 5.92 -7.66 -18.52
N GLU A 10 6.35 -7.76 -19.77
CA GLU A 10 7.33 -6.83 -20.35
C GLU A 10 6.80 -5.40 -20.36
N GLY A 11 5.56 -5.19 -20.80
CA GLY A 11 4.92 -3.88 -20.79
C GLY A 11 4.79 -3.29 -19.39
N ALA A 12 4.35 -4.10 -18.43
CA ALA A 12 4.16 -3.66 -17.04
C ALA A 12 5.50 -3.31 -16.36
N GLU A 13 6.54 -4.12 -16.55
CA GLU A 13 7.89 -3.85 -16.02
C GLU A 13 8.52 -2.60 -16.66
N ALA A 14 8.31 -2.39 -17.97
CA ALA A 14 8.80 -1.20 -18.68
C ALA A 14 8.11 0.07 -18.15
N PHE A 15 6.79 0.03 -17.99
CA PHE A 15 6.01 1.15 -17.46
C PHE A 15 6.44 1.49 -16.02
N LEU A 16 6.46 0.50 -15.10
CA LEU A 16 6.86 0.75 -13.72
C LEU A 16 8.28 1.28 -13.60
N ARG A 17 9.22 0.79 -14.43
CA ARG A 17 10.60 1.32 -14.45
C ARG A 17 10.61 2.81 -14.79
N ARG A 18 9.87 3.21 -15.83
CA ARG A 18 9.80 4.62 -16.24
C ARG A 18 9.12 5.48 -15.20
N GLN A 19 8.01 5.00 -14.62
CA GLN A 19 7.27 5.68 -13.56
C GLN A 19 8.13 5.87 -12.31
N ASN A 20 8.70 4.79 -11.78
CA ASN A 20 9.50 4.82 -10.55
C ASN A 20 10.76 5.68 -10.71
N ALA A 21 11.38 5.70 -11.90
CA ALA A 21 12.49 6.61 -12.16
C ALA A 21 12.07 8.09 -12.07
N THR A 22 10.90 8.47 -12.57
CA THR A 22 10.38 9.84 -12.43
C THR A 22 10.06 10.15 -10.97
N ILE A 23 9.36 9.25 -10.28
CA ILE A 23 8.98 9.41 -8.88
C ILE A 23 10.22 9.57 -8.01
N LEU A 24 11.29 8.81 -8.28
CA LEU A 24 12.56 8.93 -7.57
C LEU A 24 13.16 10.33 -7.69
N VAL A 25 13.20 10.89 -8.91
CA VAL A 25 13.73 12.25 -9.15
C VAL A 25 12.91 13.29 -8.38
N ILE A 26 11.58 13.20 -8.45
CA ILE A 26 10.68 14.11 -7.72
C ILE A 26 10.86 13.93 -6.21
N GLY A 27 10.91 12.69 -5.74
CA GLY A 27 11.09 12.34 -4.33
C GLY A 27 12.39 12.86 -3.74
N LEU A 28 13.50 12.79 -4.48
CA LEU A 28 14.77 13.40 -4.06
C LEU A 28 14.67 14.92 -3.95
N GLY A 29 13.98 15.57 -4.88
CA GLY A 29 13.70 17.01 -4.81
C GLY A 29 12.88 17.38 -3.57
N VAL A 30 11.81 16.64 -3.29
CA VAL A 30 10.98 16.84 -2.09
C VAL A 30 11.76 16.56 -0.81
N ALA A 31 12.58 15.50 -0.77
CA ALA A 31 13.43 15.19 0.37
C ALA A 31 14.42 16.32 0.70
N ALA A 32 15.03 16.92 -0.34
CA ALA A 32 15.90 18.08 -0.18
C ALA A 32 15.14 19.30 0.36
N ILE A 33 13.93 19.55 -0.14
CA ILE A 33 13.06 20.64 0.35
C ILE A 33 12.71 20.41 1.84
N ILE A 34 12.27 19.21 2.22
CA ILE A 34 11.97 18.88 3.63
C ILE A 34 13.20 19.15 4.51
N PHE A 35 14.37 18.68 4.09
CA PHE A 35 15.59 18.84 4.85
C PHE A 35 15.95 20.32 5.05
N LEU A 36 15.91 21.12 3.99
CA LEU A 36 16.22 22.55 4.04
C LEU A 36 15.21 23.33 4.88
N LEU A 37 13.91 23.02 4.76
CA LEU A 37 12.86 23.68 5.53
C LEU A 37 13.01 23.43 7.04
N TYR A 38 13.22 22.17 7.45
CA TYR A 38 13.41 21.83 8.86
C TYR A 38 14.74 22.36 9.43
N THR A 39 15.78 22.48 8.59
CA THR A 39 17.09 22.96 9.04
C THR A 39 17.13 24.48 9.18
N PHE A 40 16.59 25.22 8.21
CA PHE A 40 16.84 26.67 8.08
C PHE A 40 15.60 27.56 8.26
N VAL A 41 14.40 27.05 8.02
CA VAL A 41 13.19 27.89 7.91
C VAL A 41 12.28 27.74 9.13
N ARG A 42 12.10 26.51 9.64
CA ARG A 42 11.19 26.25 10.75
C ARG A 42 11.77 26.81 12.07
N PRO A 43 11.06 27.71 12.78
CA PRO A 43 11.50 28.19 14.08
C PRO A 43 11.41 27.07 15.13
N VAL A 44 12.39 27.04 16.04
CA VAL A 44 12.44 26.05 17.12
C VAL A 44 11.37 26.37 18.15
N THR A 45 10.58 25.36 18.50
CA THR A 45 9.54 25.47 19.52
C THR A 45 9.89 24.58 20.72
N SER A 46 9.49 24.97 21.92
CA SER A 46 9.72 24.18 23.16
C SER A 46 9.12 22.76 23.13
N HIS A 47 8.17 22.51 22.23
CA HIS A 47 7.52 21.22 22.04
C HIS A 47 8.31 20.30 21.09
N ASP A 48 9.41 20.75 20.51
CA ASP A 48 10.14 19.98 19.52
C ASP A 48 10.76 18.70 20.12
N PRO A 49 10.78 17.59 19.36
CA PRO A 49 11.38 16.32 19.79
C PRO A 49 12.89 16.40 20.01
N THR A 50 13.58 17.21 19.22
CA THR A 50 15.04 17.25 19.17
C THR A 50 15.47 18.57 18.50
N SER A 51 16.78 18.81 18.39
CA SER A 51 17.35 19.92 17.62
C SER A 51 16.84 19.94 16.17
N SER A 52 16.77 21.13 15.56
CA SER A 52 16.28 21.32 14.19
C SER A 52 16.98 20.43 13.16
N PHE A 53 18.30 20.28 13.30
CA PHE A 53 19.10 19.45 12.40
C PHE A 53 18.73 17.96 12.53
N ASN A 54 18.61 17.44 13.74
CA ASN A 54 18.23 16.05 13.97
C ASN A 54 16.79 15.79 13.53
N MET A 55 15.88 16.76 13.69
CA MET A 55 14.53 16.66 13.15
C MET A 55 14.55 16.58 11.62
N ALA A 56 15.30 17.47 10.96
CA ALA A 56 15.45 17.46 9.51
C ALA A 56 15.96 16.09 9.03
N VAL A 57 17.01 15.57 9.66
CA VAL A 57 17.57 14.25 9.34
C VAL A 57 16.54 13.14 9.56
N ALA A 58 15.92 13.07 10.74
CA ALA A 58 14.99 11.99 11.08
C ALA A 58 13.75 11.98 10.17
N THR A 59 13.13 13.14 9.95
CA THR A 59 11.92 13.27 9.10
C THR A 59 12.25 13.01 7.64
N THR A 60 13.38 13.52 7.12
CA THR A 60 13.79 13.28 5.73
C THR A 60 14.16 11.81 5.50
N LEU A 61 14.86 11.16 6.44
CA LEU A 61 15.17 9.74 6.35
C LEU A 61 13.90 8.88 6.44
N ALA A 62 12.97 9.22 7.35
CA ALA A 62 11.67 8.56 7.42
C ALA A 62 10.91 8.70 6.10
N PHE A 63 10.92 9.89 5.50
CA PHE A 63 10.35 10.16 4.17
C PHE A 63 10.96 9.28 3.07
N CYS A 64 12.29 9.25 2.96
CA CYS A 64 12.95 8.41 1.97
C CYS A 64 12.63 6.93 2.16
N PHE A 65 12.56 6.48 3.42
CA PHE A 65 12.22 5.10 3.75
C PHE A 65 10.76 4.76 3.42
N GLY A 66 9.82 5.68 3.70
CA GLY A 66 8.41 5.52 3.34
C GLY A 66 8.19 5.48 1.83
N ALA A 67 8.86 6.36 1.09
CA ALA A 67 8.85 6.35 -0.37
C ALA A 67 9.41 5.03 -0.93
N LEU A 68 10.52 4.54 -0.38
CA LEU A 68 11.11 3.25 -0.77
C LEU A 68 10.13 2.10 -0.51
N CYS A 69 9.55 2.01 0.69
CA CYS A 69 8.59 0.98 1.03
C CYS A 69 7.35 1.03 0.12
N SER A 70 6.81 2.21 -0.17
CA SER A 70 5.66 2.37 -1.07
C SER A 70 5.98 1.92 -2.49
N GLY A 71 7.18 2.23 -3.00
CA GLY A 71 7.66 1.73 -4.29
C GLY A 71 7.79 0.20 -4.31
N VAL A 72 8.26 -0.40 -3.21
CA VAL A 72 8.33 -1.86 -3.06
C VAL A 72 6.93 -2.49 -3.01
N ALA A 73 5.98 -1.90 -2.27
CA ALA A 73 4.59 -2.34 -2.24
C ALA A 73 3.97 -2.35 -3.64
N SER A 74 4.19 -1.28 -4.40
CA SER A 74 3.73 -1.15 -5.79
C SER A 74 4.28 -2.28 -6.67
N TYR A 75 5.61 -2.50 -6.61
CA TYR A 75 6.26 -3.54 -7.39
C TYR A 75 5.80 -4.95 -7.01
N VAL A 76 5.69 -5.25 -5.71
CA VAL A 76 5.23 -6.56 -5.22
C VAL A 76 3.79 -6.83 -5.66
N GLY A 77 2.91 -5.83 -5.60
CA GLY A 77 1.53 -5.94 -6.10
C GLY A 77 1.50 -6.38 -7.56
N MET A 78 2.18 -5.65 -8.44
CA MET A 78 2.30 -6.01 -9.86
C MET A 78 2.93 -7.39 -10.07
N PHE A 79 4.03 -7.68 -9.37
CA PHE A 79 4.80 -8.91 -9.51
C PHE A 79 3.95 -10.16 -9.22
N VAL A 80 3.10 -10.09 -8.19
CA VAL A 80 2.22 -11.18 -7.81
C VAL A 80 1.04 -11.28 -8.78
N SER A 81 0.41 -10.17 -9.15
CA SER A 81 -0.74 -10.15 -10.06
C SER A 81 -0.43 -10.79 -11.41
N ILE A 82 0.66 -10.40 -12.08
CA ILE A 82 1.06 -11.00 -13.38
C ILE A 82 1.14 -12.54 -13.30
N ARG A 83 1.67 -13.07 -12.19
CA ARG A 83 1.82 -14.52 -11.98
C ARG A 83 0.50 -15.18 -11.60
N ALA A 84 -0.34 -14.50 -10.83
CA ALA A 84 -1.64 -14.98 -10.42
C ALA A 84 -2.59 -15.05 -11.62
N ASN A 85 -2.65 -14.01 -12.47
CA ASN A 85 -3.58 -13.89 -13.58
C ASN A 85 -3.47 -15.09 -14.55
N LEU A 86 -2.25 -15.43 -14.98
CA LEU A 86 -1.99 -16.60 -15.85
C LEU A 86 -2.45 -17.91 -15.21
N ARG A 87 -2.17 -18.09 -13.91
CA ARG A 87 -2.53 -19.31 -13.17
C ARG A 87 -4.02 -19.40 -12.93
N THR A 88 -4.70 -18.28 -12.71
CA THR A 88 -6.16 -18.19 -12.54
C THR A 88 -6.83 -18.56 -13.85
N ALA A 89 -6.42 -17.96 -14.98
CA ALA A 89 -6.94 -18.28 -16.30
C ALA A 89 -6.79 -19.79 -16.65
N SER A 90 -5.65 -20.39 -16.27
CA SER A 90 -5.46 -21.83 -16.43
C SER A 90 -6.33 -22.67 -15.48
N ALA A 91 -6.61 -22.20 -14.27
CA ALA A 91 -7.37 -22.95 -13.26
C ALA A 91 -8.87 -23.02 -13.58
N VAL A 92 -9.44 -21.97 -14.17
CA VAL A 92 -10.87 -21.91 -14.58
C VAL A 92 -11.24 -23.06 -15.51
N ARG A 93 -10.29 -23.56 -16.30
CA ARG A 93 -10.50 -24.74 -17.16
C ARG A 93 -10.84 -26.04 -16.41
N THR A 94 -10.63 -26.07 -15.10
CA THR A 94 -10.78 -27.28 -14.28
C THR A 94 -11.75 -27.12 -13.12
N SER A 95 -11.80 -25.95 -12.48
CA SER A 95 -12.70 -25.70 -11.34
C SER A 95 -12.79 -24.20 -11.06
N LEU A 96 -14.01 -23.70 -10.89
CA LEU A 96 -14.29 -22.35 -10.43
C LEU A 96 -13.67 -22.10 -9.06
N ASN A 97 -13.83 -23.04 -8.13
CA ASN A 97 -13.28 -22.93 -6.77
C ASN A 97 -11.76 -22.81 -6.77
N ARG A 98 -11.08 -23.58 -7.62
CA ARG A 98 -9.63 -23.50 -7.76
C ARG A 98 -9.20 -22.14 -8.29
N ALA A 99 -9.89 -21.61 -9.29
CA ALA A 99 -9.61 -20.30 -9.85
C ALA A 99 -9.82 -19.19 -8.82
N LEU A 100 -10.96 -19.20 -8.12
CA LEU A 100 -11.28 -18.22 -7.07
C LEU A 100 -10.23 -18.22 -5.96
N GLN A 101 -9.87 -19.39 -5.43
CA GLN A 101 -8.86 -19.48 -4.38
C GLN A 101 -7.49 -19.00 -4.86
N LEU A 102 -7.13 -19.25 -6.12
CA LEU A 102 -5.85 -18.81 -6.66
C LEU A 102 -5.81 -17.29 -6.86
N ALA A 103 -6.88 -16.71 -7.40
CA ALA A 103 -7.03 -15.27 -7.55
C ALA A 103 -7.00 -14.56 -6.18
N LEU A 104 -7.82 -15.02 -5.24
CA LEU A 104 -7.91 -14.43 -3.90
C LEU A 104 -6.58 -14.55 -3.14
N ARG A 105 -5.95 -15.73 -3.14
CA ARG A 105 -4.66 -15.91 -2.46
C ARG A 105 -3.54 -15.13 -3.14
N GLY A 106 -3.60 -14.96 -4.46
CA GLY A 106 -2.72 -14.04 -5.19
C GLY A 106 -2.84 -12.61 -4.67
N GLY A 107 -4.07 -12.09 -4.58
CA GLY A 107 -4.32 -10.76 -3.99
C GLY A 107 -3.92 -10.67 -2.51
N ALA A 108 -4.17 -11.72 -1.73
CA ALA A 108 -3.85 -11.77 -0.31
C ALA A 108 -2.35 -11.65 -0.04
N VAL A 109 -1.47 -12.19 -0.90
CA VAL A 109 -0.02 -12.00 -0.75
C VAL A 109 0.35 -10.52 -0.78
N SER A 110 -0.21 -9.75 -1.73
CA SER A 110 0.02 -8.30 -1.82
C SER A 110 -0.53 -7.58 -0.59
N GLY A 111 -1.79 -7.85 -0.21
CA GLY A 111 -2.44 -7.19 0.92
C GLY A 111 -1.73 -7.46 2.26
N LEU A 112 -1.38 -8.72 2.55
CA LEU A 112 -0.67 -9.09 3.77
C LEU A 112 0.74 -8.50 3.80
N PHE A 113 1.44 -8.50 2.66
CA PHE A 113 2.77 -7.89 2.55
C PHE A 113 2.72 -6.39 2.85
N VAL A 114 1.76 -5.68 2.28
CA VAL A 114 1.56 -4.23 2.48
C VAL A 114 1.35 -3.90 3.96
N VAL A 115 0.42 -4.59 4.62
CA VAL A 115 0.11 -4.33 6.04
C VAL A 115 1.31 -4.72 6.94
N ALA A 116 1.94 -5.86 6.69
CA ALA A 116 3.10 -6.29 7.46
C ALA A 116 4.28 -5.32 7.31
N MET A 117 4.54 -4.84 6.10
CA MET A 117 5.60 -3.87 5.83
C MET A 117 5.31 -2.52 6.51
N SER A 118 4.06 -2.06 6.51
CA SER A 118 3.64 -0.85 7.23
C SER A 118 3.89 -0.99 8.75
N LEU A 119 3.48 -2.10 9.36
CA LEU A 119 3.72 -2.38 10.78
C LEU A 119 5.21 -2.46 11.12
N LEU A 120 6.01 -3.17 10.31
CA LEU A 120 7.44 -3.29 10.49
C LEU A 120 8.17 -1.96 10.28
N GLY A 121 7.73 -1.16 9.31
CA GLY A 121 8.33 0.15 9.03
C GLY A 121 8.06 1.15 10.14
N VAL A 122 6.80 1.31 10.56
CA VAL A 122 6.41 2.21 11.65
C VAL A 122 7.02 1.75 12.98
N GLY A 123 6.89 0.45 13.31
CA GLY A 123 7.44 -0.11 14.54
C GLY A 123 8.98 -0.09 14.57
N GLY A 124 9.63 -0.38 13.44
CA GLY A 124 11.08 -0.34 13.30
C GLY A 124 11.64 1.08 13.45
N LEU A 125 11.03 2.07 12.80
CA LEU A 125 11.40 3.47 12.98
C LEU A 125 11.18 3.94 14.41
N PHE A 126 10.09 3.50 15.05
CA PHE A 126 9.80 3.83 16.44
C PHE A 126 10.91 3.32 17.38
N VAL A 127 11.26 2.04 17.27
CA VAL A 127 12.33 1.43 18.08
C VAL A 127 13.68 2.08 17.80
N LEU A 128 13.97 2.39 16.54
CA LEU A 128 15.22 3.04 16.14
C LEU A 128 15.37 4.43 16.78
N LEU A 129 14.35 5.28 16.67
CA LEU A 129 14.39 6.64 17.24
C LEU A 129 14.40 6.63 18.77
N ARG A 130 13.73 5.65 19.39
CA ARG A 130 13.82 5.41 20.84
C ARG A 130 15.25 5.06 21.26
N ALA A 131 15.95 4.22 20.49
CA ALA A 131 17.34 3.86 20.76
C ALA A 131 18.30 5.06 20.63
N PHE A 132 17.97 6.04 19.78
CA PHE A 132 18.67 7.32 19.70
C PHE A 132 18.31 8.32 20.82
N GLY A 133 17.48 7.92 21.80
CA GLY A 133 17.14 8.72 22.96
C GLY A 133 16.05 9.77 22.71
N VAL A 134 15.29 9.66 21.61
CA VAL A 134 14.14 10.54 21.39
C VAL A 134 13.02 10.17 22.36
N ALA A 135 12.42 11.19 22.97
CA ALA A 135 11.28 11.03 23.89
C ALA A 135 10.11 10.34 23.18
N GLU A 136 9.58 9.27 23.80
CA GLU A 136 8.65 8.32 23.19
C GLU A 136 7.38 8.99 22.65
N GLU A 137 6.84 9.96 23.39
CA GLU A 137 5.63 10.72 23.04
C GLU A 137 5.80 11.60 21.79
N LYS A 138 7.05 11.92 21.41
CA LYS A 138 7.35 12.79 20.28
C LYS A 138 7.86 12.03 19.05
N ILE A 139 8.20 10.75 19.18
CA ILE A 139 8.63 9.89 18.06
C ILE A 139 7.61 9.89 16.90
N PRO A 140 6.28 9.78 17.14
CA PRO A 140 5.28 9.81 16.07
C PRO A 140 5.40 11.04 15.14
N LEU A 141 5.81 12.19 15.68
CA LEU A 141 5.96 13.44 14.92
C LEU A 141 7.14 13.40 13.94
N LEU A 142 8.17 12.59 14.22
CA LEU A 142 9.32 12.42 13.32
C LEU A 142 9.02 11.40 12.23
N ILE A 143 8.35 10.30 12.60
CA ILE A 143 8.00 9.24 11.65
C ILE A 143 6.84 9.63 10.72
N VAL A 144 6.17 10.78 10.91
CA VAL A 144 5.26 11.38 9.92
C VAL A 144 5.91 11.47 8.54
N GLY A 145 7.22 11.68 8.48
CA GLY A 145 7.97 11.60 7.22
C GLY A 145 7.68 10.31 6.45
N TYR A 146 7.61 9.17 7.14
CA TYR A 146 7.33 7.85 6.54
C TYR A 146 5.98 7.81 5.81
N GLY A 147 4.91 8.27 6.47
CA GLY A 147 3.60 8.42 5.84
C GLY A 147 3.67 9.35 4.63
N PHE A 148 4.29 10.52 4.79
CA PHE A 148 4.39 11.50 3.70
C PHE A 148 5.15 10.98 2.47
N GLY A 149 6.25 10.26 2.69
CA GLY A 149 7.00 9.61 1.62
C GLY A 149 6.17 8.53 0.91
N ALA A 150 5.41 7.75 1.69
CA ALA A 150 4.48 6.77 1.15
C ALA A 150 3.41 7.42 0.27
N SER A 151 2.84 8.55 0.72
CA SER A 151 1.81 9.30 -0.01
C SER A 151 2.31 9.91 -1.30
N LEU A 152 3.54 10.43 -1.33
CA LEU A 152 4.10 10.95 -2.57
C LEU A 152 4.17 9.87 -3.65
N VAL A 153 4.68 8.69 -3.30
CA VAL A 153 4.80 7.58 -4.26
C VAL A 153 3.43 7.05 -4.65
N ALA A 154 2.52 6.87 -3.69
CA ALA A 154 1.16 6.38 -3.94
C ALA A 154 0.39 7.30 -4.89
N LEU A 155 0.46 8.62 -4.68
CA LEU A 155 -0.17 9.62 -5.54
C LEU A 155 0.24 9.44 -7.01
N PHE A 156 1.54 9.38 -7.29
CA PHE A 156 2.02 9.24 -8.66
C PHE A 156 1.79 7.83 -9.22
N ALA A 157 1.86 6.79 -8.40
CA ALA A 157 1.61 5.42 -8.84
C ALA A 157 0.14 5.21 -9.25
N GLN A 158 -0.79 5.74 -8.45
CA GLN A 158 -2.22 5.64 -8.71
C GLN A 158 -2.65 6.51 -9.90
N LEU A 159 -2.16 7.75 -9.98
CA LEU A 159 -2.46 8.62 -11.12
C LEU A 159 -1.81 8.14 -12.41
N GLY A 160 -0.52 7.81 -12.37
CA GLY A 160 0.24 7.35 -13.53
C GLY A 160 -0.33 6.05 -14.08
N GLY A 161 -0.46 5.03 -13.22
CA GLY A 161 -1.06 3.75 -13.59
C GLY A 161 -2.52 3.88 -14.00
N GLY A 162 -3.31 4.68 -13.28
CA GLY A 162 -4.73 4.94 -13.53
C GLY A 162 -4.99 5.59 -14.90
N ILE A 163 -4.19 6.58 -15.28
CA ILE A 163 -4.27 7.21 -16.61
C ILE A 163 -3.92 6.19 -17.69
N TYR A 164 -2.87 5.38 -17.47
CA TYR A 164 -2.45 4.36 -18.43
C TYR A 164 -3.54 3.31 -18.68
N THR A 165 -4.08 2.71 -17.61
CA THR A 165 -5.16 1.70 -17.73
C THR A 165 -6.39 2.29 -18.38
N LYS A 166 -6.91 3.42 -17.89
CA LYS A 166 -8.18 3.94 -18.41
C LYS A 166 -8.09 4.50 -19.82
N ALA A 167 -6.93 4.97 -20.26
CA ALA A 167 -6.74 5.32 -21.66
C ALA A 167 -6.78 4.07 -22.58
N ALA A 168 -6.22 2.94 -22.13
CA ALA A 168 -6.20 1.71 -22.89
C ALA A 168 -7.56 1.01 -22.89
N ASP A 169 -8.16 0.82 -21.71
CA ASP A 169 -9.49 0.25 -21.46
C ASP A 169 -10.56 0.91 -22.33
N VAL A 170 -10.74 2.24 -22.18
CA VAL A 170 -11.75 2.99 -22.95
C VAL A 170 -11.50 2.92 -24.47
N GLY A 171 -10.23 2.95 -24.90
CA GLY A 171 -9.88 2.84 -26.32
C GLY A 171 -10.15 1.45 -26.89
N ALA A 172 -9.83 0.40 -26.14
CA ALA A 172 -10.05 -0.98 -26.52
C ALA A 172 -11.55 -1.27 -26.64
N ASP A 173 -12.32 -0.88 -25.63
CA ASP A 173 -13.74 -1.19 -25.53
C ASP A 173 -14.60 -0.43 -26.54
N LEU A 174 -14.36 0.87 -26.72
CA LEU A 174 -15.16 1.66 -27.67
C LEU A 174 -14.95 1.18 -29.10
N VAL A 175 -13.70 1.07 -29.54
CA VAL A 175 -13.42 0.68 -30.92
C VAL A 175 -13.74 -0.81 -31.15
N GLY A 176 -13.42 -1.67 -30.19
CA GLY A 176 -13.67 -3.10 -30.29
C GLY A 176 -15.15 -3.45 -30.27
N LYS A 177 -15.84 -3.13 -29.17
CA LYS A 177 -17.21 -3.59 -28.92
C LYS A 177 -18.25 -2.76 -29.67
N VAL A 178 -18.08 -1.43 -29.71
CA VAL A 178 -19.12 -0.51 -30.22
C VAL A 178 -18.96 -0.28 -31.73
N GLU A 179 -17.75 -0.01 -32.20
CA GLU A 179 -17.51 0.32 -33.62
C GLU A 179 -17.31 -0.93 -34.50
N ALA A 180 -16.40 -1.81 -34.10
CA ALA A 180 -16.03 -2.98 -34.89
C ALA A 180 -16.92 -4.22 -34.63
N GLY A 181 -17.65 -4.23 -33.51
CA GLY A 181 -18.51 -5.36 -33.12
C GLY A 181 -17.75 -6.66 -32.83
N ILE A 182 -16.49 -6.56 -32.41
CA ILE A 182 -15.68 -7.71 -31.97
C ILE A 182 -15.81 -7.89 -30.45
N PRO A 183 -15.59 -9.11 -29.92
CA PRO A 183 -15.60 -9.36 -28.48
C PRO A 183 -14.61 -8.48 -27.70
N GLU A 184 -14.89 -8.30 -26.41
CA GLU A 184 -13.94 -7.74 -25.44
C GLU A 184 -12.70 -8.63 -25.35
N ASP A 185 -11.53 -8.03 -25.11
CA ASP A 185 -10.22 -8.69 -25.08
C ASP A 185 -9.86 -9.47 -26.38
N ASP A 186 -10.48 -9.14 -27.52
CA ASP A 186 -10.20 -9.83 -28.76
C ASP A 186 -8.75 -9.57 -29.23
N PRO A 187 -7.97 -10.61 -29.56
CA PRO A 187 -6.55 -10.47 -29.93
C PRO A 187 -6.31 -9.66 -31.20
N ARG A 188 -7.35 -9.37 -32.00
CA ARG A 188 -7.26 -8.49 -33.18
C ARG A 188 -7.20 -7.01 -32.80
N ASN A 189 -7.64 -6.65 -31.59
CA ASN A 189 -7.62 -5.28 -31.11
C ASN A 189 -6.23 -4.93 -30.54
N PRO A 190 -5.52 -3.95 -31.14
CA PRO A 190 -4.16 -3.63 -30.73
C PRO A 190 -4.07 -3.00 -29.33
N ALA A 191 -5.17 -2.51 -28.77
CA ALA A 191 -5.20 -1.89 -27.45
C ALA A 191 -5.22 -2.89 -26.29
N VAL A 192 -5.58 -4.15 -26.53
CA VAL A 192 -5.83 -5.16 -25.47
C VAL A 192 -4.58 -5.45 -24.64
N ILE A 193 -3.38 -5.48 -25.24
CA ILE A 193 -2.15 -5.68 -24.45
C ILE A 193 -1.90 -4.49 -23.53
N ALA A 194 -2.16 -3.27 -23.98
CA ALA A 194 -2.00 -2.07 -23.14
C ALA A 194 -3.03 -2.05 -22.00
N ASP A 195 -4.25 -2.52 -22.26
CA ASP A 195 -5.31 -2.63 -21.26
C ASP A 195 -4.92 -3.61 -20.13
N LEU A 196 -4.55 -4.84 -20.51
CA LEU A 196 -4.10 -5.86 -19.56
C LEU A 196 -2.79 -5.49 -18.83
N VAL A 197 -1.91 -4.71 -19.46
CA VAL A 197 -0.76 -4.09 -18.78
C VAL A 197 -1.26 -3.07 -17.75
N GLY A 198 -2.24 -2.24 -18.15
CA GLY A 198 -2.94 -1.27 -17.32
C GLY A 198 -3.45 -1.85 -16.01
N ASP A 199 -4.15 -2.98 -16.04
CA ASP A 199 -4.66 -3.64 -14.83
C ASP A 199 -3.56 -3.96 -13.82
N ASN A 200 -2.37 -4.33 -14.32
CA ASN A 200 -1.24 -4.66 -13.46
C ASN A 200 -0.55 -3.40 -12.90
N VAL A 201 -0.45 -2.33 -13.67
CA VAL A 201 0.28 -1.12 -13.26
C VAL A 201 -0.58 -0.08 -12.54
N GLY A 202 -1.87 0.01 -12.86
CA GLY A 202 -2.84 0.85 -12.18
C GLY A 202 -3.50 0.11 -11.04
N ASP A 203 -4.32 -0.87 -11.37
CA ASP A 203 -5.24 -1.49 -10.41
C ASP A 203 -4.53 -2.39 -9.39
N CYS A 204 -3.38 -2.96 -9.74
CA CYS A 204 -2.55 -3.74 -8.81
C CYS A 204 -1.43 -2.92 -8.18
N ALA A 205 -0.53 -2.34 -8.99
CA ALA A 205 0.64 -1.63 -8.47
C ALA A 205 0.26 -0.31 -7.79
N GLY A 206 -0.63 0.47 -8.39
CA GLY A 206 -1.15 1.71 -7.80
C GLY A 206 -1.90 1.44 -6.51
N ARG A 207 -2.79 0.44 -6.50
CA ARG A 207 -3.56 0.07 -5.30
C ARG A 207 -2.70 -0.48 -4.17
N GLY A 208 -1.63 -1.21 -4.48
CA GLY A 208 -0.66 -1.67 -3.48
C GLY A 208 0.04 -0.51 -2.76
N ALA A 209 0.45 0.53 -3.49
CA ALA A 209 1.05 1.74 -2.93
C ALA A 209 0.04 2.57 -2.11
N ASP A 210 -1.18 2.72 -2.62
CA ASP A 210 -2.30 3.41 -1.98
C ASP A 210 -2.66 2.77 -0.62
N LEU A 211 -2.86 1.45 -0.58
CA LEU A 211 -3.15 0.74 0.68
C LEU A 211 -1.99 0.81 1.67
N PHE A 212 -0.74 0.79 1.19
CA PHE A 212 0.43 0.94 2.05
C PHE A 212 0.49 2.33 2.68
N GLU A 213 0.25 3.37 1.87
CA GLU A 213 0.15 4.75 2.33
C GLU A 213 -0.92 4.90 3.42
N SER A 214 -2.14 4.43 3.16
CA SER A 214 -3.25 4.64 4.07
C SER A 214 -3.00 3.92 5.40
N THR A 215 -2.50 2.69 5.35
CA THR A 215 -2.17 1.95 6.58
C THR A 215 -1.04 2.62 7.38
N ALA A 216 -0.01 3.13 6.71
CA ALA A 216 1.08 3.85 7.39
C ALA A 216 0.59 5.18 8.00
N ALA A 217 -0.13 5.98 7.23
CA ALA A 217 -0.64 7.29 7.64
C ALA A 217 -1.65 7.17 8.79
N GLU A 218 -2.59 6.23 8.71
CA GLU A 218 -3.56 5.98 9.78
C GLU A 218 -2.88 5.52 11.08
N ASN A 219 -1.92 4.59 10.99
CA ASN A 219 -1.17 4.13 12.16
C ASN A 219 -0.42 5.28 12.82
N ILE A 220 0.31 6.09 12.04
CA ILE A 220 1.07 7.23 12.57
C ILE A 220 0.13 8.30 13.13
N GLY A 221 -0.97 8.62 12.44
CA GLY A 221 -1.97 9.58 12.90
C GLY A 221 -2.60 9.15 14.22
N ALA A 222 -2.99 7.88 14.34
CA ALA A 222 -3.50 7.31 15.57
C ALA A 222 -2.45 7.33 16.71
N MET A 223 -1.18 7.07 16.41
CA MET A 223 -0.08 7.19 17.40
C MET A 223 0.06 8.62 17.91
N ILE A 224 0.00 9.63 17.03
CA ILE A 224 0.08 11.06 17.41
C ILE A 224 -1.09 11.42 18.33
N LEU A 225 -2.30 11.03 17.96
CA LEU A 225 -3.49 11.27 18.78
C LEU A 225 -3.40 10.53 20.11
N GLY A 226 -2.93 9.28 20.12
CA GLY A 226 -2.73 8.49 21.33
C GLY A 226 -1.71 9.09 22.29
N ALA A 227 -0.57 9.57 21.77
CA ALA A 227 0.44 10.27 22.56
C ALA A 227 -0.10 11.60 23.14
N GLY A 228 -0.83 12.37 22.33
CA GLY A 228 -1.48 13.61 22.77
C GLY A 228 -2.54 13.37 23.85
N LEU A 229 -3.39 12.37 23.66
CA LEU A 229 -4.41 11.96 24.62
C LEU A 229 -3.80 11.52 25.95
N ALA A 230 -2.77 10.67 25.92
CA ALA A 230 -2.07 10.22 27.11
C ALA A 230 -1.43 11.37 27.89
N THR A 231 -0.81 12.32 27.18
CA THR A 231 -0.20 13.50 27.77
C THR A 231 -1.25 14.44 28.39
N ALA A 232 -2.41 14.61 27.73
CA ALA A 232 -3.50 15.42 28.25
C ALA A 232 -4.15 14.79 29.50
N ALA A 233 -4.41 13.49 29.48
CA ALA A 233 -5.00 12.75 30.60
C ALA A 233 -4.12 12.79 31.85
N ALA A 234 -2.80 12.72 31.68
CA ALA A 234 -1.84 12.83 32.78
C ALA A 234 -1.89 14.20 33.49
N ARG A 235 -2.36 15.26 32.82
CA ARG A 235 -2.52 16.60 33.45
C ARG A 235 -3.78 16.71 34.31
N THR A 236 -4.71 15.77 34.16
CA THR A 236 -5.99 15.71 34.88
C THR A 236 -6.05 14.52 35.83
N ASP A 237 -4.90 13.96 36.22
CA ASP A 237 -4.76 12.77 37.08
C ASP A 237 -5.52 11.53 36.56
N VAL A 238 -5.76 11.44 35.25
CA VAL A 238 -6.33 10.25 34.60
C VAL A 238 -5.19 9.43 34.01
N HIS A 239 -5.06 8.18 34.46
CA HIS A 239 -4.01 7.28 34.02
C HIS A 239 -4.57 6.10 33.21
N PHE A 240 -3.89 5.79 32.11
CA PHE A 240 -4.16 4.59 31.34
C PHE A 240 -3.44 3.39 31.95
N ALA A 241 -4.10 2.23 32.00
CA ALA A 241 -3.54 1.01 32.60
C ALA A 241 -2.19 0.59 32.01
N ASN A 242 -2.00 0.78 30.70
CA ASN A 242 -0.76 0.46 29.98
C ASN A 242 0.12 1.70 29.72
N GLY A 243 -0.17 2.83 30.37
CA GLY A 243 0.56 4.09 30.24
C GLY A 243 0.54 4.69 28.83
N LEU A 244 1.45 5.65 28.59
CA LEU A 244 1.64 6.34 27.31
C LEU A 244 1.86 5.36 26.16
N LEU A 245 2.79 4.41 26.33
CA LEU A 245 3.15 3.44 25.30
C LEU A 245 1.96 2.57 24.90
N GLY A 246 1.14 2.14 25.85
CA GLY A 246 -0.02 1.30 25.57
C GLY A 246 -1.04 1.98 24.68
N VAL A 247 -1.38 3.24 24.96
CA VAL A 247 -2.34 4.00 24.15
C VAL A 247 -1.76 4.34 22.78
N MET A 248 -0.48 4.74 22.75
CA MET A 248 0.20 5.12 21.51
C MET A 248 0.38 3.93 20.56
N LEU A 249 0.77 2.75 21.06
CA LEU A 249 1.02 1.56 20.22
C LEU A 249 -0.23 0.73 19.93
N PHE A 250 -1.35 1.02 20.59
CA PHE A 250 -2.64 0.36 20.36
C PHE A 250 -3.02 0.18 18.87
N PRO A 251 -2.96 1.20 17.98
CA PRO A 251 -3.29 1.02 16.57
C PRO A 251 -2.45 -0.05 15.87
N LEU A 252 -1.15 -0.16 16.20
CA LEU A 252 -0.26 -1.17 15.61
C LEU A 252 -0.66 -2.56 16.07
N VAL A 253 -0.97 -2.72 17.36
CA VAL A 253 -1.41 -3.98 17.93
C VAL A 253 -2.75 -4.41 17.32
N ALA A 254 -3.72 -3.49 17.24
CA ALA A 254 -5.02 -3.76 16.63
C ALA A 254 -4.87 -4.20 15.16
N ARG A 255 -4.02 -3.51 14.38
CA ARG A 255 -3.72 -3.88 12.99
C ARG A 255 -3.00 -5.23 12.87
N ALA A 256 -2.13 -5.58 13.82
CA ALA A 256 -1.46 -6.89 13.84
C ALA A 256 -2.47 -8.04 14.07
N PHE A 257 -3.44 -7.87 14.96
CA PHE A 257 -4.54 -8.83 15.11
C PHE A 257 -5.42 -8.90 13.86
N GLY A 258 -5.74 -7.74 13.25
CA GLY A 258 -6.47 -7.68 11.99
C GLY A 258 -5.78 -8.40 10.83
N LEU A 259 -4.44 -8.46 10.82
CA LEU A 259 -3.67 -9.25 9.86
C LEU A 259 -3.92 -10.75 10.05
N ILE A 260 -3.95 -11.23 11.30
CA ILE A 260 -4.26 -12.63 11.62
C ILE A 260 -5.71 -12.96 11.23
N ALA A 261 -6.66 -12.11 11.59
CA ALA A 261 -8.07 -12.26 11.22
C ALA A 261 -8.24 -12.33 9.68
N SER A 262 -7.54 -11.47 8.95
CA SER A 262 -7.51 -11.47 7.48
C SER A 262 -6.98 -12.78 6.90
N ILE A 263 -5.92 -13.36 7.49
CA ILE A 263 -5.40 -14.67 7.06
C ILE A 263 -6.47 -15.75 7.23
N VAL A 264 -7.15 -15.78 8.37
CA VAL A 264 -8.22 -16.75 8.64
C VAL A 264 -9.37 -16.58 7.65
N GLY A 265 -9.82 -15.34 7.42
CA GLY A 265 -10.88 -15.02 6.46
C GLY A 265 -10.55 -15.47 5.04
N VAL A 266 -9.34 -15.17 4.55
CA VAL A 266 -8.87 -15.61 3.22
C VAL A 266 -8.82 -17.13 3.11
N MET A 267 -8.37 -17.83 4.16
CA MET A 267 -8.29 -19.30 4.18
C MET A 267 -9.66 -19.98 4.26
N ALA A 268 -10.68 -19.28 4.77
CA ALA A 268 -12.05 -19.75 4.86
C ALA A 268 -12.84 -19.64 3.55
N VAL A 269 -12.38 -18.83 2.58
CA VAL A 269 -13.06 -18.69 1.28
C VAL A 269 -12.95 -19.98 0.46
N ARG A 270 -14.12 -20.51 0.09
CA ARG A 270 -14.33 -21.64 -0.82
C ARG A 270 -15.63 -21.38 -1.55
N THR A 271 -15.78 -21.86 -2.78
CA THR A 271 -17.05 -21.79 -3.53
C THR A 271 -17.38 -23.14 -4.12
N ASP A 272 -18.65 -23.41 -4.36
CA ASP A 272 -19.09 -24.51 -5.23
C ASP A 272 -19.09 -24.06 -6.70
N GLU A 273 -19.22 -24.99 -7.66
CA GLU A 273 -19.13 -24.69 -9.10
C GLU A 273 -20.30 -23.84 -9.62
N ASP A 274 -21.45 -23.86 -8.92
CA ASP A 274 -22.66 -23.10 -9.27
C ASP A 274 -22.92 -21.91 -8.31
N GLU A 275 -22.07 -21.71 -7.29
CA GLU A 275 -22.20 -20.60 -6.33
C GLU A 275 -21.63 -19.30 -6.93
N ASP A 276 -22.30 -18.18 -6.65
CA ASP A 276 -21.78 -16.85 -6.95
C ASP A 276 -20.47 -16.60 -6.18
N PRO A 277 -19.33 -16.35 -6.86
CA PRO A 277 -18.06 -16.07 -6.20
C PRO A 277 -18.11 -14.93 -5.19
N MET A 278 -18.99 -13.94 -5.36
CA MET A 278 -19.13 -12.85 -4.39
C MET A 278 -19.70 -13.32 -3.05
N SER A 279 -20.58 -14.33 -3.05
CA SER A 279 -21.09 -14.92 -1.81
C SER A 279 -19.98 -15.61 -1.03
N ALA A 280 -19.09 -16.32 -1.73
CA ALA A 280 -17.90 -16.94 -1.14
C ALA A 280 -16.90 -15.91 -0.58
N LEU A 281 -16.67 -14.81 -1.30
CA LEU A 281 -15.80 -13.71 -0.84
C LEU A 281 -16.39 -13.01 0.40
N ASN A 282 -17.69 -12.73 0.40
CA ASN A 282 -18.38 -12.12 1.54
C ASN A 282 -18.30 -12.99 2.80
N ARG A 283 -18.40 -14.31 2.67
CA ARG A 283 -18.21 -15.25 3.78
C ARG A 283 -16.83 -15.10 4.43
N GLY A 284 -15.77 -15.03 3.63
CA GLY A 284 -14.41 -14.77 4.15
C GLY A 284 -14.28 -13.41 4.81
N TYR A 285 -14.87 -12.37 4.21
CA TYR A 285 -14.89 -11.02 4.77
C TYR A 285 -15.58 -10.97 6.13
N TYR A 286 -16.78 -11.54 6.27
CA TYR A 286 -17.50 -11.54 7.54
C TYR A 286 -16.78 -12.34 8.63
N ILE A 287 -16.14 -13.46 8.28
CA ILE A 287 -15.29 -14.20 9.23
C ILE A 287 -14.16 -13.30 9.74
N ALA A 288 -13.46 -12.60 8.84
CA ALA A 288 -12.39 -11.67 9.24
C ALA A 288 -12.89 -10.47 10.04
N ALA A 289 -14.12 -10.00 9.82
CA ALA A 289 -14.70 -8.86 10.54
C ALA A 289 -15.21 -9.23 11.95
N VAL A 290 -15.63 -10.48 12.16
CA VAL A 290 -16.08 -10.98 13.47
C VAL A 290 -14.89 -11.29 14.39
N LEU A 291 -13.75 -11.71 13.81
CA LEU A 291 -12.50 -12.00 14.51
C LEU A 291 -11.71 -10.74 14.87
#